data_AF-A0A5E4NTQ0-F1
#
_entry.id   AF-A0A5E4NTQ0-F1
#
_cell.length_a   1.000
_cell.length_b   1.000
_cell.length_c   1.000
_cell.angle_alpha   90.00
_cell.angle_beta   90.00
_cell.angle_gamma   90.00
#
_symmetry.space_group_name_H-M   'P 1'
#
loop_
_entity.id
_entity.type
_entity.pdbx_description
1 polymer ?
#
loop_
_entity_poly.entity_id
_entity_poly.type
_entity_poly.pdbx_seq_one_letter_code
_entity_poly.pdbx_strand_id
1 'polypeptide(L)'
;MCDDANLLLCYNRGCAVKFDPDNNPEGSCLFHPGEPFFHDAYKGWSCCKKKCTDFTEFLNIKGCTNGCHSNTKPKEPEKYVPDKNTIDEIIEYQAPKPILLPRPPAHLPLKNIIPKISSTLVQQLAATSISSTNGTDSNDSTDIPVGTMCKNSGCKQAYEGAGYNYNLCKFHSGVPIFHEGMKYWSCCNKKTSDFNAFLEQVGCTEGEHCWIKVKIKLWDKQTVD
;
A
#
# COMPACT_ATOMS: atom_id res chain seq x y z
N MET A 1 -31.09 -9.59 33.92
CA MET A 1 -29.63 -9.69 33.71
C MET A 1 -29.44 -11.01 32.98
N CYS A 2 -28.95 -10.97 31.75
CA CYS A 2 -28.75 -12.18 30.95
C CYS A 2 -27.39 -12.73 31.37
N ASP A 3 -27.37 -13.90 31.99
CA ASP A 3 -26.15 -14.52 32.47
C ASP A 3 -25.21 -14.84 31.30
N ASP A 4 -24.13 -14.06 31.14
CA ASP A 4 -23.03 -14.28 30.17
C ASP A 4 -22.30 -15.63 30.36
N ALA A 5 -22.67 -16.41 31.38
CA ALA A 5 -21.95 -17.59 31.84
C ALA A 5 -22.14 -18.85 30.96
N ASN A 6 -23.12 -18.90 30.05
CA ASN A 6 -23.40 -20.08 29.23
C ASN A 6 -23.41 -19.85 27.71
N LEU A 7 -22.86 -18.73 27.24
CA LEU A 7 -22.81 -18.43 25.81
C LEU A 7 -21.70 -19.21 25.10
N LEU A 8 -22.05 -19.88 24.00
CA LEU A 8 -21.11 -20.62 23.15
C LEU A 8 -20.68 -19.77 21.95
N LEU A 9 -19.44 -19.95 21.49
CA LEU A 9 -18.95 -19.27 20.28
C LEU A 9 -19.44 -20.00 19.02
N CYS A 10 -20.03 -19.25 18.09
CA CYS A 10 -20.37 -19.76 16.76
C CYS A 10 -19.11 -19.92 15.89
N TYR A 11 -18.91 -21.13 15.37
CA TYR A 11 -17.80 -21.48 14.48
C TYR A 11 -18.18 -21.52 12.99
N ASN A 12 -19.41 -21.14 12.65
CA ASN A 12 -19.79 -20.93 11.25
C ASN A 12 -18.94 -19.78 10.66
N ARG A 13 -18.39 -20.00 9.47
CA ARG A 13 -17.44 -19.08 8.82
C ARG A 13 -18.08 -17.71 8.59
N GLY A 14 -17.48 -16.66 9.14
CA GLY A 14 -17.96 -15.28 9.04
C GLY A 14 -19.02 -14.86 10.07
N CYS A 15 -19.37 -15.73 11.03
CA CYS A 15 -20.27 -15.36 12.14
C CYS A 15 -19.50 -14.91 13.39
N ALA A 16 -18.78 -15.83 14.06
CA ALA A 16 -17.99 -15.57 15.28
C ALA A 16 -18.75 -14.89 16.44
N VAL A 17 -20.09 -14.95 16.44
CA VAL A 17 -20.94 -14.41 17.50
C VAL A 17 -21.09 -15.44 18.63
N LYS A 18 -21.16 -14.96 19.88
CA LYS A 18 -21.54 -15.78 21.03
C LYS A 18 -23.07 -15.93 21.07
N PHE A 19 -23.56 -17.15 21.19
CA PHE A 19 -24.98 -17.47 21.19
C PHE A 19 -25.36 -18.38 22.34
N ASP A 20 -26.62 -18.33 22.74
CA ASP A 20 -27.19 -19.22 23.73
C ASP A 20 -27.63 -20.53 23.04
N PRO A 21 -27.09 -21.70 23.42
CA PRO A 21 -27.52 -22.98 22.85
C PRO A 21 -29.01 -23.28 23.02
N ASP A 22 -29.63 -22.76 24.08
CA ASP A 22 -31.06 -22.98 24.37
C ASP A 22 -31.96 -22.04 23.55
N ASN A 23 -31.40 -20.95 23.01
CA ASN A 23 -32.10 -19.96 22.20
C ASN A 23 -31.41 -19.73 20.85
N ASN A 24 -31.41 -20.78 20.00
CA ASN A 24 -30.80 -20.79 18.68
C ASN A 24 -31.84 -21.02 17.57
N PRO A 25 -32.68 -20.01 17.25
CA PRO A 25 -33.69 -20.15 16.21
C PRO A 25 -33.06 -20.23 14.81
N GLU A 26 -33.75 -20.92 13.90
CA GLU A 26 -33.32 -21.05 12.51
C GLU A 26 -33.32 -19.67 11.83
N GLY A 27 -32.16 -19.26 11.31
CA GLY A 27 -31.95 -17.96 10.69
C GLY A 27 -31.30 -16.88 11.58
N SER A 28 -30.97 -17.22 12.82
CA SER A 28 -30.19 -16.33 13.71
C SER A 28 -28.74 -16.14 13.28
N CYS A 29 -28.16 -17.12 12.59
CA CYS A 29 -26.77 -17.09 12.15
C CYS A 29 -26.65 -16.73 10.66
N LEU A 30 -25.92 -15.66 10.36
CA LEU A 30 -25.46 -15.31 9.01
C LEU A 30 -24.02 -15.78 8.81
N PHE A 31 -23.80 -16.69 7.86
CA PHE A 31 -22.48 -17.29 7.61
C PHE A 31 -22.24 -17.63 6.14
N HIS A 32 -21.00 -18.00 5.83
CA HIS A 32 -20.57 -18.49 4.52
C HIS A 32 -20.43 -20.02 4.57
N PRO A 33 -21.24 -20.80 3.83
CA PRO A 33 -21.07 -22.26 3.75
C PRO A 33 -19.87 -22.66 2.86
N GLY A 34 -19.41 -21.73 2.01
CA GLY A 34 -18.29 -21.95 1.10
C GLY A 34 -16.91 -21.81 1.75
N GLU A 35 -15.90 -22.06 0.95
CA GLU A 35 -14.50 -21.96 1.32
C GLU A 35 -13.91 -20.61 0.92
N PRO A 36 -12.93 -20.09 1.66
CA PRO A 36 -12.23 -18.88 1.27
C PRO A 36 -11.34 -19.17 0.04
N PHE A 37 -11.35 -18.28 -0.95
CA PHE A 37 -10.48 -18.38 -2.12
C PHE A 37 -9.68 -17.08 -2.32
N PHE A 38 -8.48 -17.24 -2.87
CA PHE A 38 -7.53 -16.15 -3.11
C PHE A 38 -6.99 -16.27 -4.54
N HIS A 39 -7.54 -15.50 -5.48
CA HIS A 39 -7.16 -15.53 -6.90
C HIS A 39 -7.06 -14.12 -7.46
N ASP A 40 -6.04 -13.84 -8.27
CA ASP A 40 -5.84 -12.56 -8.97
C ASP A 40 -5.93 -11.33 -8.04
N ALA A 41 -5.27 -11.44 -6.87
CA ALA A 41 -5.31 -10.46 -5.76
C ALA A 41 -6.69 -10.25 -5.11
N TYR A 42 -7.75 -10.91 -5.60
CA TYR A 42 -9.06 -10.94 -4.97
C TYR A 42 -9.15 -12.03 -3.90
N LYS A 43 -9.91 -11.70 -2.87
CA LYS A 43 -10.22 -12.54 -1.71
C LYS A 43 -11.74 -12.64 -1.61
N GLY A 44 -12.27 -13.84 -1.50
CA GLY A 44 -13.70 -14.06 -1.48
C GLY A 44 -14.09 -15.43 -0.94
N TRP A 45 -15.39 -15.71 -0.98
CA TRP A 45 -15.97 -16.98 -0.53
C TRP A 45 -16.60 -17.71 -1.70
N SER A 46 -16.37 -19.01 -1.86
CA SER A 46 -16.91 -19.77 -3.00
C SER A 46 -18.44 -19.83 -3.04
N CYS A 47 -19.11 -19.56 -1.92
CA CYS A 47 -20.57 -19.53 -1.82
C CYS A 47 -21.23 -18.24 -2.32
N CYS A 48 -20.48 -17.16 -2.55
CA CYS A 48 -21.07 -15.90 -3.04
C CYS A 48 -20.12 -15.12 -3.95
N LYS A 49 -20.66 -14.17 -4.72
CA LYS A 49 -19.86 -13.38 -5.67
C LYS A 49 -19.12 -12.19 -5.04
N LYS A 50 -19.28 -11.97 -3.72
CA LYS A 50 -18.64 -10.86 -3.01
C LYS A 50 -17.14 -11.16 -2.89
N LYS A 51 -16.34 -10.24 -3.42
CA LYS A 51 -14.87 -10.31 -3.40
C LYS A 51 -14.31 -8.92 -3.15
N CYS A 52 -13.16 -8.87 -2.53
CA CYS A 52 -12.43 -7.65 -2.21
C CYS A 52 -10.94 -7.87 -2.43
N THR A 53 -10.16 -6.80 -2.44
CA THR A 53 -8.70 -6.86 -2.56
C THR A 53 -8.02 -6.73 -1.19
N ASP A 54 -8.69 -6.14 -0.21
CA ASP A 54 -8.19 -5.97 1.16
C ASP A 54 -8.51 -7.17 2.06
N PHE A 55 -7.59 -7.52 2.97
CA PHE A 55 -7.76 -8.68 3.86
C PHE A 55 -8.74 -8.39 5.01
N THR A 56 -8.77 -7.16 5.52
CA THR A 56 -9.68 -6.76 6.58
C THR A 56 -11.11 -6.71 6.06
N GLU A 57 -11.30 -6.18 4.85
CA GLU A 57 -12.58 -6.20 4.17
C GLU A 57 -13.09 -7.63 3.96
N PHE A 58 -12.20 -8.56 3.55
CA PHE A 58 -12.53 -9.98 3.37
C PHE A 58 -13.09 -10.63 4.64
N LEU A 59 -12.43 -10.42 5.78
CA LEU A 59 -12.88 -10.95 7.07
C LEU A 59 -14.23 -10.35 7.50
N ASN A 60 -14.54 -9.13 7.06
CA ASN A 60 -15.78 -8.42 7.35
C ASN A 60 -16.92 -8.73 6.37
N ILE A 61 -16.70 -9.50 5.31
CA ILE A 61 -17.75 -9.89 4.37
C ILE A 61 -18.83 -10.67 5.12
N LYS A 62 -20.01 -10.06 5.26
CA LYS A 62 -21.17 -10.69 5.90
C LYS A 62 -21.55 -12.00 5.20
N GLY A 63 -21.89 -13.00 6.00
CA GLY A 63 -22.40 -14.29 5.54
C GLY A 63 -23.50 -14.15 4.50
N CYS A 64 -23.51 -15.06 3.52
CA CYS A 64 -24.53 -15.08 2.46
C CYS A 64 -25.70 -16.03 2.75
N THR A 65 -25.61 -16.84 3.81
CA THR A 65 -26.59 -17.87 4.14
C THR A 65 -27.06 -17.72 5.58
N ASN A 66 -28.36 -17.94 5.81
CA ASN A 66 -29.00 -17.96 7.11
C ASN A 66 -29.10 -19.40 7.62
N GLY A 67 -28.94 -19.62 8.93
CA GLY A 67 -29.17 -20.90 9.59
C GLY A 67 -29.02 -20.79 11.10
N CYS A 68 -28.86 -21.91 11.80
CA CYS A 68 -28.58 -21.94 13.23
C CYS A 68 -27.09 -21.72 13.51
N HIS A 69 -26.76 -21.13 14.66
CA HIS A 69 -25.39 -21.08 15.14
C HIS A 69 -24.86 -22.50 15.44
N SER A 70 -23.55 -22.72 15.27
CA SER A 70 -22.91 -24.01 15.58
C SER A 70 -21.71 -23.81 16.49
N ASN A 71 -21.61 -24.59 17.56
CA ASN A 71 -20.43 -24.63 18.44
C ASN A 71 -19.36 -25.62 17.95
N THR A 72 -19.59 -26.29 16.81
CA THR A 72 -18.66 -27.27 16.26
C THR A 72 -17.57 -26.57 15.46
N LYS A 73 -16.33 -26.61 15.96
CA LYS A 73 -15.16 -26.11 15.22
C LYS A 73 -14.96 -26.97 13.94
N PRO A 74 -14.94 -26.38 12.73
CA PRO A 74 -14.57 -27.08 11.52
C PRO A 74 -13.19 -27.74 11.68
N LYS A 75 -13.01 -28.95 11.15
CA LYS A 75 -11.70 -29.61 11.13
C LYS A 75 -10.69 -28.69 10.45
N GLU A 76 -9.54 -28.49 11.07
CA GLU A 76 -8.45 -27.75 10.44
C GLU A 76 -8.06 -28.49 9.16
N PRO A 77 -7.85 -27.78 8.03
CA PRO A 77 -7.35 -28.42 6.83
C PRO A 77 -6.01 -29.07 7.14
N GLU A 78 -5.85 -30.34 6.75
CA GLU A 78 -4.59 -31.04 6.90
C GLU A 78 -3.50 -30.21 6.21
N LYS A 79 -2.47 -29.84 6.98
CA LYS A 79 -1.31 -29.17 6.42
C LYS A 79 -0.78 -30.09 5.32
N TYR A 80 -0.65 -29.58 4.11
CA TYR A 80 0.01 -30.30 3.03
C TYR A 80 1.40 -30.67 3.50
N VAL A 81 1.59 -31.95 3.85
CA VAL A 81 2.91 -32.53 4.06
C VAL A 81 3.28 -33.09 2.70
N PRO A 82 4.24 -32.49 1.97
CA PRO A 82 4.75 -33.11 0.76
C PRO A 82 5.26 -34.50 1.12
N ASP A 83 4.74 -35.52 0.44
CA ASP A 83 5.14 -36.91 0.62
C ASP A 83 6.66 -37.02 0.41
N LYS A 84 7.39 -37.36 1.48
CA LYS A 84 8.86 -37.47 1.46
C LYS A 84 9.36 -38.69 0.69
N ASN A 85 8.51 -39.41 -0.04
CA ASN A 85 8.84 -40.67 -0.71
C ASN A 85 8.99 -40.56 -2.24
N THR A 86 9.02 -39.36 -2.82
CA THR A 86 9.36 -39.14 -4.24
C THR A 86 10.41 -38.03 -4.39
N ILE A 87 11.59 -38.23 -3.77
CA ILE A 87 12.69 -37.24 -3.78
C ILE A 87 13.54 -37.28 -5.08
N ASP A 88 13.32 -38.23 -6.00
CA ASP A 88 14.20 -38.36 -7.19
C ASP A 88 13.63 -37.87 -8.53
N GLU A 89 12.41 -37.33 -8.58
CA GLU A 89 11.98 -36.58 -9.77
C GLU A 89 12.20 -35.10 -9.55
N ILE A 90 13.36 -34.61 -9.99
CA ILE A 90 13.58 -33.19 -10.28
C ILE A 90 12.48 -32.79 -11.27
N ILE A 91 11.45 -32.11 -10.78
CA ILE A 91 10.49 -31.43 -11.66
C ILE A 91 11.26 -30.27 -12.28
N GLU A 92 11.90 -30.54 -13.41
CA GLU A 92 12.58 -29.52 -14.20
C GLU A 92 11.51 -28.62 -14.81
N TYR A 93 11.21 -27.53 -14.10
CA TYR A 93 10.34 -26.48 -14.60
C TYR A 93 11.04 -25.79 -15.78
N GLN A 94 10.70 -26.21 -17.00
CA GLN A 94 11.07 -25.47 -18.20
C GLN A 94 10.02 -24.37 -18.43
N ALA A 95 10.42 -23.13 -18.14
CA ALA A 95 9.62 -21.97 -18.51
C ALA A 95 9.26 -22.04 -20.01
N PRO A 96 8.00 -21.77 -20.41
CA PRO A 96 7.63 -21.73 -21.81
C PRO A 96 8.58 -20.81 -22.56
N LYS A 97 9.36 -21.35 -23.49
CA LYS A 97 10.27 -20.54 -24.30
C LYS A 97 9.42 -19.55 -25.09
N PRO A 98 9.59 -18.23 -24.89
CA PRO A 98 8.82 -17.26 -25.64
C PRO A 98 9.07 -17.48 -27.13
N ILE A 99 8.00 -17.49 -27.93
CA ILE A 99 8.11 -17.54 -29.38
C ILE A 99 8.78 -16.23 -29.80
N LEU A 100 10.08 -16.29 -30.07
CA LEU A 100 10.87 -15.14 -30.50
C LEU A 100 10.50 -14.86 -31.96
N LEU A 101 9.65 -13.87 -32.18
CA LEU A 101 9.47 -13.31 -33.51
C LEU A 101 10.82 -12.74 -34.00
N PRO A 102 11.19 -12.92 -35.27
CA PRO A 102 12.43 -12.37 -35.80
C PRO A 102 12.42 -10.85 -35.66
N ARG A 103 13.51 -10.31 -35.10
CA ARG A 103 13.70 -8.88 -34.96
C ARG A 103 13.60 -8.21 -36.34
N PRO A 104 12.80 -7.15 -36.50
CA PRO A 104 12.76 -6.41 -37.76
C PRO A 104 14.15 -5.87 -38.14
N PRO A 105 14.51 -5.85 -39.43
CA PRO A 105 15.80 -5.34 -39.91
C PRO A 105 16.11 -3.91 -39.41
N ALA A 106 17.36 -3.63 -39.08
CA ALA A 106 17.79 -2.32 -38.58
C ALA A 106 17.64 -1.18 -39.61
N HIS A 107 17.49 -1.51 -40.90
CA HIS A 107 17.36 -0.54 -41.99
C HIS A 107 15.91 -0.10 -42.27
N LEU A 108 14.94 -0.56 -41.47
CA LEU A 108 13.56 -0.11 -41.62
C LEU A 108 13.46 1.39 -41.35
N PRO A 109 12.73 2.15 -42.19
CA PRO A 109 12.51 3.57 -41.94
C PRO A 109 11.77 3.77 -40.62
N LEU A 110 12.33 4.61 -39.76
CA LEU A 110 11.72 4.95 -38.47
C LEU A 110 10.41 5.69 -38.70
N LYS A 111 9.34 5.21 -38.08
CA LYS A 111 8.06 5.92 -38.03
C LYS A 111 7.90 6.55 -36.66
N ASN A 112 7.63 7.86 -36.62
CA ASN A 112 7.26 8.54 -35.38
C ASN A 112 5.88 8.05 -34.94
N ILE A 113 5.85 7.36 -33.80
CA ILE A 113 4.60 6.92 -33.20
C ILE A 113 3.95 8.16 -32.57
N ILE A 114 2.74 8.49 -33.00
CA ILE A 114 1.94 9.53 -32.35
C ILE A 114 1.39 8.92 -31.06
N PRO A 115 1.79 9.43 -29.87
CA PRO A 115 1.26 8.91 -28.62
C PRO A 115 -0.23 9.21 -28.52
N LYS A 116 -1.05 8.16 -28.40
CA LYS A 116 -2.48 8.30 -28.14
C LYS A 116 -2.71 8.33 -26.64
N ILE A 117 -3.04 9.50 -26.12
CA ILE A 117 -3.44 9.68 -24.71
C ILE A 117 -4.79 8.99 -24.51
N SER A 118 -4.92 8.17 -23.46
CA SER A 118 -6.21 7.54 -23.14
C SER A 118 -7.23 8.60 -22.70
N SER A 119 -8.51 8.37 -22.97
CA SER A 119 -9.58 9.27 -22.52
C SER A 119 -9.57 9.46 -21.00
N THR A 120 -9.24 8.42 -20.24
CA THR A 120 -9.05 8.47 -18.78
C THR A 120 -7.93 9.43 -18.39
N LEU A 121 -6.78 9.39 -19.08
CA LEU A 121 -5.66 10.27 -18.79
C LEU A 121 -5.97 11.73 -19.18
N VAL A 122 -6.68 11.96 -20.28
CA VAL A 122 -7.17 13.30 -20.65
C VAL A 122 -8.13 13.85 -19.59
N GLN A 123 -9.06 13.03 -19.10
CA GLN A 123 -10.00 13.40 -18.05
C GLN A 123 -9.28 13.66 -16.71
N GLN A 124 -8.29 12.85 -16.35
CA GLN A 124 -7.49 13.05 -15.15
C GLN A 124 -6.65 14.34 -15.23
N LEU A 125 -6.04 14.62 -16.39
CA LEU A 125 -5.32 15.88 -16.61
C LEU A 125 -6.27 17.07 -16.52
N ALA A 126 -7.43 17.00 -17.17
CA ALA A 126 -8.46 18.04 -17.13
C ALA A 126 -8.99 18.27 -15.71
N ALA A 127 -9.21 17.20 -14.93
CA ALA A 127 -9.62 17.27 -13.53
C ALA A 127 -8.52 17.81 -12.61
N THR A 128 -7.25 17.50 -12.92
CA THR A 128 -6.09 18.01 -12.16
C THR A 128 -5.89 19.52 -12.38
N SER A 129 -6.33 20.07 -13.53
CA SER A 129 -6.36 21.52 -13.75
C SER A 129 -7.44 22.29 -12.97
N ILE A 130 -8.27 21.62 -12.14
CA ILE A 130 -9.38 22.25 -11.40
C ILE A 130 -9.20 22.15 -9.87
N SER A 131 -7.99 21.84 -9.38
CA SER A 131 -7.66 21.96 -7.95
C SER A 131 -6.56 22.99 -7.67
N SER A 132 -6.36 23.95 -8.59
CA SER A 132 -5.56 25.16 -8.37
C SER A 132 -6.44 26.40 -8.21
N THR A 133 -7.60 26.26 -7.58
CA THR A 133 -8.36 27.39 -7.02
C THR A 133 -8.52 27.17 -5.51
N ASN A 134 -7.38 27.24 -4.83
CA ASN A 134 -7.22 27.89 -3.54
C ASN A 134 -5.71 28.06 -3.31
N GLY A 135 -5.25 29.31 -3.43
CA GLY A 135 -3.85 29.69 -3.37
C GLY A 135 -3.39 30.50 -4.58
N THR A 136 -4.17 31.50 -5.01
CA THR A 136 -3.55 32.74 -5.50
C THR A 136 -2.73 33.30 -4.36
N ASP A 137 -1.42 33.08 -4.40
CA ASP A 137 -0.46 33.93 -3.71
C ASP A 137 0.80 33.95 -4.57
N SER A 138 0.75 34.81 -5.58
CA SER A 138 1.89 35.67 -5.87
C SER A 138 2.08 36.55 -4.63
N ASN A 139 2.69 36.00 -3.59
CA ASN A 139 3.11 36.75 -2.43
C ASN A 139 4.50 36.28 -2.07
N ASP A 140 5.46 37.12 -2.45
CA ASP A 140 6.74 37.29 -1.80
C ASP A 140 6.49 37.79 -0.36
N SER A 141 5.83 36.97 0.47
CA SER A 141 5.52 37.27 1.85
C SER A 141 6.25 36.28 2.74
N THR A 142 7.19 36.83 3.49
CA THR A 142 8.20 36.17 4.32
C THR A 142 7.65 35.62 5.64
N ASP A 143 6.34 35.36 5.72
CA ASP A 143 5.68 34.92 6.94
C ASP A 143 5.44 33.40 6.94
N ILE A 144 6.39 32.67 7.52
CA ILE A 144 6.28 31.23 7.80
C ILE A 144 5.42 31.07 9.08
N PRO A 145 4.29 30.32 9.04
CA PRO A 145 3.50 30.12 10.25
C PRO A 145 4.23 29.25 11.26
N VAL A 146 4.14 29.62 12.54
CA VAL A 146 4.66 28.82 13.67
C VAL A 146 4.02 27.43 13.63
N GLY A 147 4.85 26.40 13.81
CA GLY A 147 4.47 25.00 13.65
C GLY A 147 4.77 24.41 12.27
N THR A 148 5.25 25.20 11.30
CA THR A 148 5.66 24.67 9.98
C THR A 148 6.79 23.66 10.12
N MET A 149 6.61 22.44 9.59
CA MET A 149 7.63 21.40 9.64
C MET A 149 8.76 21.67 8.65
N CYS A 150 9.99 21.37 9.06
CA CYS A 150 11.14 21.41 8.16
C CYS A 150 10.94 20.39 7.01
N LYS A 151 11.24 20.82 5.79
CA LYS A 151 11.06 20.03 4.56
C LYS A 151 12.30 19.25 4.13
N ASN A 152 13.39 19.38 4.88
CA ASN A 152 14.60 18.58 4.70
C ASN A 152 14.35 17.14 5.16
N SER A 153 14.82 16.17 4.39
CA SER A 153 14.61 14.75 4.65
C SER A 153 15.19 14.32 6.01
N GLY A 154 14.38 13.69 6.86
CA GLY A 154 14.82 13.20 8.18
C GLY A 154 14.82 14.28 9.29
N CYS A 155 14.55 15.54 8.97
CA CYS A 155 14.39 16.58 9.98
C CYS A 155 12.93 16.64 10.48
N LYS A 156 12.72 16.61 11.80
CA LYS A 156 11.39 16.66 12.43
C LYS A 156 11.10 17.98 13.16
N GLN A 157 11.97 18.98 13.00
CA GLN A 157 11.85 20.26 13.68
C GLN A 157 10.66 21.09 13.17
N ALA A 158 9.93 21.71 14.09
CA ALA A 158 8.90 22.71 13.82
C ALA A 158 9.51 24.12 13.83
N TYR A 159 8.98 25.00 12.99
CA TYR A 159 9.31 26.42 13.01
C TYR A 159 8.70 27.08 14.24
N GLU A 160 9.54 27.68 15.10
CA GLU A 160 9.15 28.30 16.38
C GLU A 160 9.17 29.85 16.34
N GLY A 161 9.39 30.44 15.16
CA GLY A 161 9.42 31.89 14.94
C GLY A 161 10.81 32.45 14.64
N ALA A 162 10.87 33.73 14.24
CA ALA A 162 12.07 34.38 13.69
C ALA A 162 13.27 34.47 14.67
N GLY A 163 13.05 34.27 15.97
CA GLY A 163 14.08 34.37 17.01
C GLY A 163 14.80 33.08 17.40
N TYR A 164 14.34 31.90 16.95
CA TYR A 164 14.79 30.58 17.46
C TYR A 164 15.32 29.65 16.36
N ASN A 165 15.97 30.19 15.33
CA ASN A 165 16.55 29.39 14.23
C ASN A 165 17.94 28.81 14.53
N TYR A 166 18.37 28.76 15.80
CA TYR A 166 19.75 28.41 16.17
C TYR A 166 20.05 26.90 16.22
N ASN A 167 19.05 26.03 16.04
CA ASN A 167 19.30 24.60 15.97
C ASN A 167 19.76 24.24 14.55
N LEU A 168 20.93 23.61 14.47
CA LEU A 168 21.50 23.12 13.22
C LEU A 168 20.62 22.00 12.66
N CYS A 169 20.11 22.15 11.43
CA CYS A 169 19.27 21.15 10.80
C CYS A 169 20.11 19.92 10.47
N LYS A 170 19.83 18.79 11.13
CA LYS A 170 20.41 17.49 10.78
C LYS A 170 19.49 16.75 9.83
N PHE A 171 19.88 16.64 8.57
CA PHE A 171 19.07 16.04 7.52
C PHE A 171 19.86 15.11 6.60
N HIS A 172 19.15 14.39 5.75
CA HIS A 172 19.72 13.58 4.68
C HIS A 172 19.62 14.34 3.34
N SER A 173 20.74 14.70 2.74
CA SER A 173 20.76 15.34 1.41
C SER A 173 20.46 14.38 0.26
N GLY A 174 20.54 13.07 0.53
CA GLY A 174 20.30 12.01 -0.43
C GLY A 174 18.83 11.58 -0.53
N VAL A 175 18.61 10.53 -1.31
CA VAL A 175 17.29 9.92 -1.52
C VAL A 175 17.16 8.62 -0.71
N PRO A 176 15.95 8.25 -0.27
CA PRO A 176 15.72 6.96 0.37
C PRO A 176 15.89 5.83 -0.66
N ILE A 177 16.62 4.77 -0.29
CA ILE A 177 16.84 3.57 -1.11
C ILE A 177 16.32 2.34 -0.38
N PHE A 178 15.56 1.52 -1.10
CA PHE A 178 15.00 0.25 -0.63
C PHE A 178 15.44 -0.87 -1.58
N HIS A 179 16.46 -1.65 -1.23
CA HIS A 179 16.89 -2.82 -2.00
C HIS A 179 17.17 -4.00 -1.07
N GLU A 180 16.82 -5.21 -1.50
CA GLU A 180 17.15 -6.47 -0.80
C GLU A 180 16.73 -6.49 0.68
N GLY A 181 15.57 -5.91 1.00
CA GLY A 181 15.05 -5.84 2.37
C GLY A 181 15.73 -4.78 3.25
N MET A 182 16.73 -4.08 2.73
CA MET A 182 17.47 -3.03 3.42
C MET A 182 16.97 -1.64 3.02
N LYS A 183 16.96 -0.73 3.99
CA LYS A 183 16.48 0.65 3.88
C LYS A 183 17.59 1.58 4.34
N TYR A 184 17.93 2.58 3.53
CA TYR A 184 18.98 3.54 3.84
C TYR A 184 18.87 4.80 2.98
N TRP A 185 19.70 5.79 3.25
CA TRP A 185 19.77 7.03 2.48
C TRP A 185 21.00 7.04 1.57
N SER A 186 20.89 7.50 0.33
CA SER A 186 22.03 7.53 -0.61
C SER A 186 23.21 8.40 -0.15
N CYS A 187 22.95 9.33 0.79
CA CYS A 187 23.96 10.21 1.37
C CYS A 187 24.78 9.58 2.51
N CYS A 188 24.35 8.45 3.07
CA CYS A 188 25.08 7.77 4.15
C CYS A 188 24.81 6.26 4.21
N ASN A 189 25.81 5.48 4.57
CA ASN A 189 25.70 4.01 4.58
C ASN A 189 25.07 3.42 5.85
N LYS A 190 24.22 4.16 6.56
CA LYS A 190 23.44 3.64 7.69
C LYS A 190 22.28 2.82 7.15
N LYS A 191 22.38 1.49 7.24
CA LYS A 191 21.37 0.55 6.73
C LYS A 191 20.59 -0.07 7.87
N THR A 192 19.29 -0.24 7.65
CA THR A 192 18.38 -0.93 8.58
C THR A 192 17.41 -1.80 7.81
N SER A 193 17.02 -2.93 8.37
CA SER A 193 15.93 -3.76 7.85
C SER A 193 14.56 -3.26 8.35
N ASP A 194 14.51 -2.59 9.50
CA ASP A 194 13.28 -2.06 10.10
C ASP A 194 12.91 -0.67 9.53
N PHE A 195 11.62 -0.46 9.23
CA PHE A 195 11.13 0.78 8.62
C PHE A 195 11.01 1.94 9.61
N ASN A 196 10.64 1.67 10.87
CA ASN A 196 10.53 2.72 11.88
C ASN A 196 11.92 3.24 12.26
N ALA A 197 12.90 2.34 12.42
CA ALA A 197 14.30 2.69 12.60
C ALA A 197 14.84 3.55 11.44
N PHE A 198 14.37 3.31 10.21
CA PHE A 198 14.73 4.14 9.05
C PHE A 198 14.17 5.57 9.15
N LEU A 199 12.91 5.72 9.56
CA LEU A 199 12.26 7.03 9.76
C LEU A 199 12.80 7.80 10.98
N GLU A 200 13.36 7.09 11.95
CA GLU A 200 14.00 7.65 13.15
C GLU A 200 15.47 7.97 12.95
N GLN A 201 16.06 7.55 11.83
CA GLN A 201 17.46 7.80 11.53
C GLN A 201 17.76 9.30 11.45
N VAL A 202 18.67 9.76 12.31
CA VAL A 202 19.15 11.14 12.32
C VAL A 202 19.96 11.43 11.06
N GLY A 203 19.69 12.60 10.47
CA GLY A 203 20.39 13.13 9.32
C GLY A 203 21.92 13.07 9.44
N CYS A 204 22.59 12.85 8.31
CA CYS A 204 24.05 12.79 8.21
C CYS A 204 24.68 14.12 7.83
N THR A 205 23.88 15.08 7.37
CA THR A 205 24.32 16.38 6.89
C THR A 205 23.75 17.46 7.80
N GLU A 206 24.55 18.47 8.07
CA GLU A 206 24.19 19.63 8.88
C GLU A 206 24.02 20.86 7.98
N GLY A 207 23.00 21.67 8.23
CA GLY A 207 22.75 22.90 7.47
C GLY A 207 21.57 23.69 8.00
N GLU A 208 21.03 24.59 7.17
CA GLU A 208 19.87 25.40 7.52
C GLU A 208 18.55 24.67 7.26
N HIS A 209 17.55 24.98 8.07
CA HIS A 209 16.21 24.43 7.91
C HIS A 209 15.53 24.99 6.65
N CYS A 210 14.95 24.10 5.83
CA CYS A 210 14.15 24.48 4.69
C CYS A 210 12.65 24.48 5.06
N TRP A 211 12.05 25.65 5.21
CA TRP A 211 10.62 25.80 5.53
C TRP A 211 9.74 25.93 4.28
N ILE A 212 10.29 26.48 3.19
CA ILE A 212 9.59 26.73 1.93
C ILE A 212 10.32 26.02 0.80
N LYS A 213 9.64 25.13 0.07
CA LYS A 213 10.14 24.54 -1.18
C LYS A 213 9.62 25.38 -2.33
N VAL A 214 10.44 26.28 -2.84
CA VAL A 214 10.10 27.03 -4.06
C VAL A 214 10.08 26.03 -5.22
N LYS A 215 8.91 25.87 -5.86
CA LYS A 215 8.83 25.14 -7.12
C LYS A 215 9.44 26.02 -8.19
N ILE A 216 10.74 25.91 -8.43
CA ILE A 216 11.36 26.55 -9.58
C ILE A 216 10.79 25.85 -10.82
N LYS A 217 9.94 26.56 -11.57
CA LYS A 217 9.53 26.14 -12.90
C LYS A 217 10.75 26.27 -13.81
N LEU A 218 11.56 25.22 -13.88
CA LEU A 218 12.64 25.09 -14.86
C LEU A 218 12.01 24.80 -16.22
N TRP A 219 11.43 25.81 -16.84
CA TRP A 219 11.12 25.81 -18.26
C TRP A 219 11.22 27.23 -18.79
N ASP A 220 12.46 27.65 -19.03
CA ASP A 220 12.81 28.67 -20.02
C ASP A 220 14.33 28.65 -20.17
N LYS A 221 14.84 27.70 -20.96
CA LYS A 221 16.07 27.96 -21.71
C LYS A 221 15.63 28.34 -23.10
N GLN A 222 15.53 29.65 -23.30
CA GLN A 222 15.50 30.30 -24.60
C GLN A 222 16.68 29.77 -25.44
N THR A 223 16.39 29.23 -26.62
CA THR A 223 17.35 29.26 -27.73
C THR A 223 17.32 30.70 -28.26
N VAL A 224 18.30 31.50 -27.83
CA VAL A 224 18.75 32.69 -28.55
C VAL A 224 19.94 32.25 -29.40
N ASP A 225 19.88 32.66 -30.66
CA ASP A 225 20.84 32.53 -31.78
C ASP A 225 21.00 31.16 -32.46
#